data_AF-A4TD62-F1
#
_entry.id   AF-A4TD62-F1
#
_cell.length_a   1.000
_cell.length_b   1.000
_cell.length_c   1.000
_cell.angle_alpha   90.00
_cell.angle_beta   90.00
_cell.angle_gamma   90.00
#
_symmetry.space_group_name_H-M   'P 1'
#
loop_
_entity.id
_entity.type
_entity.pdbx_description
1 polymer ?
#
loop_
_entity_poly.entity_id
_entity_poly.type
_entity_poly.pdbx_seq_one_letter_code
_entity_poly.pdbx_strand_id
1 'polypeptide(L)'
;MKLRTAAAVLVSAGTVMSAPPAHAEPFFANYSLNIQGRYDFHTWTWAVTYCTPAATDCARIKAIPMPTAKAFEYSGDARLADGRYTLAVDVPDGLRCGNVYYGPVIPTHDVYEWDAATLQGTMTSSFAHGCDGAPGGAFTYPFTLVRL
;
A
#
# COMPACT_ATOMS: atom_id res chain seq x y z
N MET A 1 29.52 2.34 -75.67
CA MET A 1 28.45 2.01 -74.71
C MET A 1 29.05 1.21 -73.56
N LYS A 2 29.25 1.82 -72.38
CA LYS A 2 29.69 1.12 -71.15
C LYS A 2 28.80 1.61 -70.01
N LEU A 3 27.85 0.78 -69.59
CA LEU A 3 26.93 1.07 -68.49
C LEU A 3 27.67 0.86 -67.16
N ARG A 4 27.69 1.88 -66.30
CA ARG A 4 28.15 1.79 -64.91
C ARG A 4 26.94 1.51 -64.03
N THR A 5 26.90 0.34 -63.40
CA THR A 5 25.87 -0.01 -62.42
C THR A 5 26.34 0.46 -61.04
N ALA A 6 25.69 1.46 -60.45
CA ALA A 6 25.90 1.87 -59.07
C ALA A 6 24.87 1.16 -58.18
N ALA A 7 25.33 0.38 -57.20
CA ALA A 7 24.49 -0.23 -56.20
C ALA A 7 24.26 0.77 -55.04
N ALA A 8 23.01 1.13 -54.80
CA ALA A 8 22.62 1.97 -53.66
C ALA A 8 22.41 1.10 -52.41
N VAL A 9 23.24 1.31 -51.38
CA VAL A 9 23.04 0.74 -50.05
C VAL A 9 22.10 1.66 -49.26
N LEU A 10 20.89 1.18 -48.97
CA LEU A 10 19.93 1.86 -48.11
C LEU A 10 20.23 1.50 -46.65
N VAL A 11 20.72 2.48 -45.87
CA VAL A 11 20.89 2.37 -44.42
C VAL A 11 19.57 2.76 -43.76
N SER A 12 18.86 1.80 -43.19
CA SER A 12 17.68 2.03 -42.36
C SER A 12 18.11 2.46 -40.96
N ALA A 13 17.99 3.76 -40.66
CA ALA A 13 18.15 4.29 -39.31
C ALA A 13 16.92 3.89 -38.46
N GLY A 14 17.09 2.94 -37.54
CA GLY A 14 16.08 2.59 -36.57
C GLY A 14 15.89 3.71 -35.55
N THR A 15 14.73 4.35 -35.54
CA THR A 15 14.35 5.30 -34.50
C THR A 15 14.04 4.55 -33.22
N VAL A 16 14.86 4.76 -32.18
CA VAL A 16 14.57 4.30 -30.83
C VAL A 16 13.44 5.17 -30.30
N MET A 17 12.20 4.68 -30.41
CA MET A 17 11.06 5.34 -29.79
C MET A 17 11.15 5.13 -28.28
N SER A 18 11.54 6.16 -27.54
CA SER A 18 11.37 6.21 -26.10
C SER A 18 9.88 6.06 -25.80
N ALA A 19 9.48 4.96 -25.16
CA ALA A 19 8.12 4.81 -24.68
C ALA A 19 7.80 5.97 -23.72
N PRO A 20 6.61 6.58 -23.81
CA PRO A 20 6.20 7.56 -22.80
C PRO A 20 6.26 6.90 -21.41
N PRO A 21 6.64 7.66 -20.36
CA PRO A 21 6.55 7.14 -19.01
C PRO A 21 5.12 6.65 -18.79
N ALA A 22 4.97 5.38 -18.43
CA ALA A 22 3.71 4.86 -17.97
C ALA A 22 3.41 5.59 -16.66
N HIS A 23 2.58 6.62 -16.73
CA HIS A 23 1.91 7.14 -15.55
C HIS A 23 1.06 5.98 -15.06
N ALA A 24 1.52 5.30 -14.01
CA ALA A 24 0.71 4.32 -13.29
C ALA A 24 -0.64 4.99 -13.04
N GLU A 25 -1.73 4.28 -13.39
CA GLU A 25 -3.07 4.76 -13.10
C GLU A 25 -3.11 5.29 -11.67
N PRO A 26 -3.81 6.41 -11.41
CA PRO A 26 -3.78 6.99 -10.09
C PRO A 26 -4.20 5.93 -9.08
N PHE A 27 -3.39 5.76 -8.03
CA PHE A 27 -3.68 4.97 -6.84
C PHE A 27 -4.83 5.63 -6.05
N PHE A 28 -5.96 5.90 -6.72
CA PHE A 28 -7.17 6.54 -6.21
C PHE A 28 -8.35 5.65 -6.59
N ALA A 29 -8.61 4.66 -5.74
CA ALA A 29 -9.69 3.69 -5.87
C ALA A 29 -10.00 3.09 -4.49
N ASN A 30 -10.93 2.14 -4.45
CA ASN A 30 -11.12 1.30 -3.28
C ASN A 30 -10.30 0.02 -3.45
N TYR A 31 -9.65 -0.42 -2.38
CA TYR A 31 -8.84 -1.63 -2.37
C TYR A 31 -9.22 -2.51 -1.18
N SER A 32 -9.27 -3.82 -1.39
CA SER A 32 -9.22 -4.79 -0.31
C SER A 32 -7.78 -4.86 0.21
N LEU A 33 -7.61 -4.64 1.52
CA LEU A 33 -6.36 -4.80 2.25
C LEU A 33 -6.27 -6.24 2.78
N ASN A 34 -5.36 -7.01 2.21
CA ASN A 34 -5.19 -8.44 2.51
C ASN A 34 -3.94 -8.67 3.37
N ILE A 35 -4.06 -8.48 4.69
CA ILE A 35 -2.97 -8.72 5.64
C ILE A 35 -2.87 -10.21 5.95
N GLN A 36 -1.67 -10.78 5.82
CA GLN A 36 -1.43 -12.20 6.08
C GLN A 36 -0.99 -12.44 7.52
N GLY A 37 -1.59 -13.42 8.19
CA GLY A 37 -1.15 -13.90 9.50
C GLY A 37 -1.49 -13.00 10.69
N ARG A 38 -2.14 -11.84 10.47
CA ARG A 38 -2.63 -11.00 11.55
C ARG A 38 -3.82 -11.67 12.23
N TYR A 39 -3.75 -11.78 13.55
CA TYR A 39 -4.86 -12.31 14.35
C TYR A 39 -5.98 -11.27 14.47
N ASP A 40 -6.81 -11.24 13.44
CA ASP A 40 -8.01 -10.41 13.36
C ASP A 40 -9.06 -11.13 12.51
N PHE A 41 -10.33 -10.80 12.70
CA PHE A 41 -11.45 -11.29 11.88
C PHE A 41 -12.01 -10.20 10.96
N HIS A 42 -11.54 -8.96 11.11
CA HIS A 42 -11.88 -7.88 10.20
C HIS A 42 -11.10 -7.98 8.91
N THR A 43 -11.82 -7.84 7.81
CA THR A 43 -11.23 -7.44 6.53
C THR A 43 -11.37 -5.93 6.39
N TRP A 44 -10.51 -5.31 5.58
CA TRP A 44 -10.48 -3.86 5.46
C TRP A 44 -10.58 -3.44 4.01
N THR A 45 -11.42 -2.43 3.75
CA THR A 45 -11.38 -1.66 2.51
C THR A 45 -10.60 -0.39 2.77
N TRP A 46 -9.59 -0.12 1.96
CA TRP A 46 -8.95 1.18 1.87
C TRP A 46 -9.60 1.99 0.76
N ALA A 47 -10.29 3.06 1.15
CA ALA A 47 -10.73 4.10 0.22
C ALA A 47 -9.61 5.11 0.07
N VAL A 48 -9.06 5.22 -1.14
CA VAL A 48 -7.91 6.08 -1.43
C VAL A 48 -8.34 7.31 -2.22
N THR A 49 -8.04 8.48 -1.67
CA THR A 49 -8.42 9.78 -2.24
C THR A 49 -7.22 10.75 -2.26
N TYR A 50 -7.40 11.92 -2.86
CA TYR A 50 -6.41 12.99 -2.80
C TYR A 50 -6.25 13.53 -1.36
N CYS A 51 -5.02 13.93 -1.01
CA CYS A 51 -4.78 14.71 0.20
C CYS A 51 -5.36 16.13 0.11
N THR A 52 -5.47 16.81 1.25
CA THR A 52 -5.93 18.20 1.32
C THR A 52 -4.97 19.02 2.17
N PRO A 53 -4.17 19.94 1.57
CA PRO A 53 -4.14 20.32 0.15
C PRO A 53 -3.65 19.17 -0.75
N ALA A 54 -4.01 19.24 -2.03
CA ALA A 54 -3.58 18.23 -3.01
C ALA A 54 -2.06 18.30 -3.20
N ALA A 55 -1.42 17.14 -3.19
CA ALA A 55 0.01 16.96 -3.44
C ALA A 55 0.22 15.68 -4.25
N THR A 56 1.20 15.69 -5.16
CA THR A 56 1.45 14.57 -6.09
C THR A 56 2.09 13.36 -5.42
N ASP A 57 2.71 13.55 -4.27
CA ASP A 57 3.38 12.55 -3.45
C ASP A 57 2.52 12.12 -2.25
N CYS A 58 1.21 12.35 -2.29
CA CYS A 58 0.32 12.14 -1.16
C CYS A 58 -0.99 11.46 -1.56
N ALA A 59 -1.35 10.40 -0.84
CA ALA A 59 -2.64 9.73 -0.95
C ALA A 59 -3.30 9.64 0.42
N ARG A 60 -4.53 10.14 0.55
CA ARG A 60 -5.29 10.00 1.79
C ARG A 60 -5.99 8.65 1.80
N ILE A 61 -5.77 7.89 2.87
CA ILE A 61 -6.35 6.58 3.10
C ILE A 61 -7.43 6.71 4.16
N LYS A 62 -8.61 6.15 3.89
CA LYS A 62 -9.62 5.82 4.91
C LYS A 62 -9.81 4.30 4.94
N ALA A 63 -9.56 3.70 6.08
CA ALA A 63 -9.79 2.27 6.29
C ALA A 63 -11.17 2.00 6.87
N ILE A 64 -11.91 1.13 6.20
CA ILE A 64 -13.29 0.79 6.50
C ILE A 64 -13.34 -0.71 6.84
N PRO A 65 -13.67 -1.07 8.09
CA PRO A 65 -13.70 -2.47 8.52
C PRO A 65 -14.96 -3.18 8.03
N MET A 66 -14.80 -4.45 7.67
CA MET A 66 -15.86 -5.36 7.25
C MET A 66 -15.71 -6.72 7.96
N PRO A 67 -16.63 -7.08 8.87
CA PRO A 67 -17.73 -6.26 9.42
C PRO A 67 -17.19 -5.12 10.31
N THR A 68 -18.03 -4.18 10.76
CA THR A 68 -17.54 -3.12 11.68
C THR A 68 -17.33 -3.61 13.12
N ALA A 69 -18.03 -4.67 13.56
CA ALA A 69 -17.89 -5.40 14.84
C ALA A 69 -16.79 -4.99 15.88
N LYS A 70 -16.87 -3.77 16.43
CA LYS A 70 -15.89 -3.16 17.37
C LYS A 70 -14.51 -2.83 16.76
N ALA A 71 -14.36 -2.85 15.44
CA ALA A 71 -13.22 -2.28 14.75
C ALA A 71 -13.25 -0.75 14.81
N PHE A 72 -12.06 -0.13 14.94
CA PHE A 72 -11.91 1.30 14.83
C PHE A 72 -11.52 1.70 13.40
N GLU A 73 -12.34 2.53 12.75
CA GLU A 73 -11.91 3.18 11.51
C GLU A 73 -10.65 4.02 11.76
N TYR A 74 -9.70 3.96 10.83
CA TYR A 74 -8.52 4.82 10.83
C TYR A 74 -8.36 5.53 9.49
N SER A 75 -7.67 6.66 9.53
CA SER A 75 -7.34 7.42 8.33
C SER A 75 -5.99 8.09 8.48
N GLY A 76 -5.27 8.26 7.37
CA GLY A 76 -4.03 9.01 7.35
C GLY A 76 -3.56 9.31 5.94
N ASP A 77 -2.56 10.17 5.85
CA ASP A 77 -1.94 10.54 4.59
C ASP A 77 -0.71 9.66 4.35
N ALA A 78 -0.77 8.85 3.30
CA ALA A 78 0.35 8.08 2.83
C ALA A 78 1.26 8.95 1.95
N ARG A 79 2.55 8.96 2.25
CA ARG A 79 3.57 9.71 1.50
C ARG A 79 4.32 8.81 0.53
N LEU A 80 4.47 9.25 -0.72
CA LEU A 80 5.19 8.56 -1.77
C LEU A 80 6.62 9.10 -1.86
N ALA A 81 7.61 8.22 -1.67
CA ALA A 81 9.01 8.50 -1.92
C ALA A 81 9.65 7.29 -2.59
N ASP A 82 10.47 7.51 -3.62
CA ASP A 82 11.24 6.47 -4.31
C ASP A 82 10.40 5.24 -4.74
N GLY A 83 9.18 5.49 -5.21
CA GLY A 83 8.25 4.45 -5.67
C GLY A 83 7.55 3.67 -4.55
N ARG A 84 7.74 4.05 -3.28
CA ARG A 84 7.07 3.43 -2.13
C ARG A 84 6.22 4.41 -1.36
N TYR A 85 5.03 3.97 -0.99
CA TYR A 85 4.18 4.68 -0.07
C TYR A 85 4.49 4.28 1.37
N THR A 86 4.40 5.25 2.28
CA THR A 86 4.46 5.05 3.74
C THR A 86 3.23 5.69 4.39
N LEU A 87 2.48 4.93 5.18
CA LEU A 87 1.36 5.39 6.00
C LEU A 87 1.62 5.01 7.45
N ALA A 88 1.48 5.97 8.38
CA ALA A 88 1.54 5.73 9.81
C ALA A 88 0.21 6.12 10.47
N VAL A 89 -0.36 5.23 11.26
CA VAL A 89 -1.66 5.42 11.94
C VAL A 89 -1.66 4.79 13.32
N ASP A 90 -2.41 5.38 14.23
CA ASP A 90 -2.69 4.77 15.54
C ASP A 90 -4.00 3.99 15.47
N VAL A 91 -3.98 2.73 15.91
CA VAL A 91 -5.11 1.80 15.85
C VAL A 91 -5.48 1.37 17.27
N PRO A 92 -6.55 1.93 17.87
CA PRO A 92 -6.92 1.67 19.27
C PRO A 92 -7.22 0.20 19.59
N ASP A 93 -7.63 -0.58 18.60
CA ASP A 93 -7.91 -2.02 18.70
C ASP A 93 -6.90 -2.89 17.94
N GLY A 94 -5.67 -2.40 17.76
CA GLY A 94 -4.67 -2.96 16.87
C GLY A 94 -4.18 -4.36 17.23
N LEU A 95 -3.91 -4.64 18.51
CA LEU A 95 -3.52 -5.97 18.97
C LEU A 95 -4.68 -6.59 19.76
N ARG A 96 -5.14 -7.76 19.31
CA ARG A 96 -6.24 -8.51 19.94
C ARG A 96 -5.70 -9.66 20.77
N CYS A 97 -6.10 -9.72 22.04
CA CYS A 97 -5.59 -10.69 23.01
C CYS A 97 -6.66 -11.72 23.38
N GLY A 98 -6.28 -13.00 23.43
CA GLY A 98 -7.20 -14.09 23.76
C GLY A 98 -8.30 -14.26 22.70
N ASN A 99 -9.58 -14.20 23.12
CA ASN A 99 -10.69 -14.30 22.18
C ASN A 99 -10.73 -13.05 21.28
N VAL A 100 -10.69 -13.23 19.96
CA VAL A 100 -10.58 -12.12 19.00
C VAL A 100 -11.74 -11.10 19.06
N TYR A 101 -12.92 -11.51 19.51
CA TYR A 101 -14.14 -10.68 19.53
C TYR A 101 -14.43 -10.06 20.91
N TYR A 102 -14.18 -10.82 21.98
CA TYR A 102 -14.54 -10.44 23.37
C TYR A 102 -13.33 -10.15 24.27
N GLY A 103 -12.13 -10.52 23.82
CA GLY A 103 -10.90 -10.32 24.57
C GLY A 103 -10.43 -8.87 24.62
N PRO A 104 -9.46 -8.57 25.48
CA PRO A 104 -8.88 -7.24 25.56
C PRO A 104 -8.17 -6.88 24.25
N VAL A 105 -8.15 -5.58 23.97
CA VAL A 105 -7.40 -5.00 22.87
C VAL A 105 -6.31 -4.07 23.41
N ILE A 106 -5.22 -3.97 22.68
CA ILE A 106 -4.09 -3.11 22.98
C ILE A 106 -3.92 -2.15 21.81
N PRO A 107 -3.85 -0.82 22.06
CA PRO A 107 -3.57 0.15 21.03
C PRO A 107 -2.21 -0.09 20.38
N THR A 108 -2.15 0.07 19.05
CA THR A 108 -0.91 -0.05 18.29
C THR A 108 -0.62 1.22 17.51
N HIS A 109 0.64 1.40 17.16
CA HIS A 109 1.09 2.29 16.10
C HIS A 109 1.50 1.43 14.90
N ASP A 110 0.75 1.55 13.81
CA ASP A 110 0.90 0.75 12.60
C ASP A 110 1.55 1.59 11.50
N VAL A 111 2.69 1.11 10.99
CA VAL A 111 3.40 1.68 9.85
C VAL A 111 3.29 0.72 8.67
N TYR A 112 2.63 1.17 7.61
CA TYR A 112 2.47 0.45 6.36
C TYR A 112 3.44 1.01 5.33
N GLU A 113 4.21 0.12 4.69
CA GLU A 113 5.09 0.48 3.59
C GLU A 113 4.87 -0.45 2.40
N TRP A 114 4.52 0.09 1.23
CA TRP A 114 4.26 -0.72 0.03
C TRP A 114 4.83 -0.10 -1.24
N ASP A 115 5.10 -0.96 -2.21
CA ASP A 115 5.51 -0.57 -3.55
C ASP A 115 4.30 -0.07 -4.37
N ALA A 116 4.46 1.09 -5.01
CA ALA A 116 3.36 1.77 -5.69
C ALA A 116 2.91 1.06 -6.98
N ALA A 117 3.77 0.22 -7.58
CA ALA A 117 3.46 -0.48 -8.83
C ALA A 117 2.81 -1.85 -8.59
N THR A 118 3.34 -2.60 -7.63
CA THR A 118 2.90 -3.96 -7.31
C THR A 118 1.79 -4.00 -6.26
N LEU A 119 1.66 -2.92 -5.47
CA LEU A 119 0.73 -2.80 -4.34
C LEU A 119 0.93 -3.89 -3.28
N GLN A 120 2.18 -4.35 -3.12
CA GLN A 120 2.60 -5.31 -2.11
C GLN A 120 3.49 -4.62 -1.08
N GLY A 121 3.33 -4.98 0.19
CA GLY A 121 4.02 -4.29 1.27
C GLY A 121 4.02 -5.04 2.59
N THR A 122 4.44 -4.34 3.62
CA THR A 122 4.46 -4.82 5.01
C THR A 122 3.85 -3.78 5.94
N MET A 123 3.09 -4.26 6.90
CA MET A 123 2.62 -3.48 8.05
C MET A 123 3.43 -3.89 9.28
N THR A 124 4.12 -2.93 9.90
CA THR A 124 4.73 -3.12 11.22
C THR A 124 3.84 -2.47 12.27
N SER A 125 3.29 -3.30 13.16
CA SER A 125 2.38 -2.90 14.23
C SER A 125 3.10 -2.96 15.56
N SER A 126 3.29 -1.81 16.20
CA SER A 126 4.05 -1.66 17.45
C SER A 126 3.16 -1.28 18.63
N PHE A 127 3.49 -1.77 19.82
CA PHE A 127 2.67 -1.61 21.03
C PHE A 127 3.54 -1.47 22.28
N ALA A 128 3.12 -0.65 23.22
CA ALA A 128 3.88 -0.35 24.45
C ALA A 128 3.89 -1.52 25.46
N HIS A 129 2.83 -2.34 25.46
CA HIS A 129 2.66 -3.52 26.31
C HIS A 129 1.97 -4.62 25.49
N GLY A 130 2.28 -5.88 25.75
CA GLY A 130 1.65 -7.02 25.10
C GLY A 130 0.50 -7.62 25.90
N CYS A 131 -0.11 -8.68 25.35
CA CYS A 131 -1.17 -9.42 26.01
C CYS A 131 -0.74 -9.96 27.38
N ASP A 132 -1.67 -10.01 28.33
CA ASP A 132 -1.46 -10.56 29.67
C ASP A 132 -0.29 -9.91 30.45
N GLY A 133 0.02 -8.65 30.16
CA GLY A 133 1.09 -7.89 30.80
C GLY A 133 2.49 -8.18 30.25
N ALA A 134 2.60 -8.85 29.11
CA ALA A 134 3.87 -9.03 28.42
C ALA A 134 4.52 -7.67 28.07
N PRO A 135 5.85 -7.62 27.87
CA PRO A 135 6.53 -6.42 27.40
C PRO A 135 5.98 -5.92 26.06
N GLY A 136 6.20 -4.64 25.76
CA GLY A 136 5.94 -4.07 24.45
C GLY A 136 6.80 -4.70 23.35
N GLY A 137 6.41 -4.47 22.10
CA GLY A 137 7.06 -5.06 20.95
C GLY A 137 6.46 -4.59 19.63
N ALA A 138 6.81 -5.30 18.57
CA ALA A 138 6.24 -5.09 17.26
C ALA A 138 6.06 -6.41 16.50
N PHE A 139 5.02 -6.48 15.67
CA PHE A 139 4.80 -7.55 14.72
C PHE A 139 4.81 -6.98 13.31
N THR A 140 5.39 -7.72 12.36
CA THR A 140 5.41 -7.34 10.95
C THR A 140 4.62 -8.35 10.13
N TYR A 141 3.69 -7.85 9.32
CA TYR A 141 2.81 -8.67 8.50
C TYR A 141 2.92 -8.25 7.03
N PRO A 142 3.10 -9.20 6.09
CA PRO A 142 2.99 -8.87 4.68
C PRO A 142 1.52 -8.63 4.31
N PHE A 143 1.29 -7.72 3.37
CA PHE A 143 -0.03 -7.46 2.82
C PHE A 143 0.00 -7.17 1.32
N THR A 144 -1.15 -7.32 0.68
CA THR A 144 -1.40 -6.85 -0.69
C THR A 144 -2.65 -5.98 -0.74
N LEU A 145 -2.68 -5.02 -1.66
CA LEU A 145 -3.88 -4.28 -2.01
C LEU A 145 -4.45 -4.81 -3.32
N VAL A 146 -5.72 -5.19 -3.30
CA VAL A 146 -6.44 -5.66 -4.50
C VAL A 146 -7.56 -4.69 -4.81
N ARG A 147 -7.54 -4.12 -6.01
CA ARG A 147 -8.55 -3.14 -6.44
C ARG A 147 -9.95 -3.77 -6.45
N LEU A 148 -10.93 -3.06 -5.89
CA LEU A 148 -12.35 -3.43 -5.86
C LEU A 148 -13.12 -2.89 -7.07
#